data_AF-M1DQS3-F1
#
_entry.id   AF-M1DQS3-F1
#
_cell.length_a   1.000
_cell.length_b   1.000
_cell.length_c   1.000
_cell.angle_alpha   90.00
_cell.angle_beta   90.00
_cell.angle_gamma   90.00
#
_symmetry.space_group_name_H-M   'P 1'
#
loop_
_entity.id
_entity.type
_entity.pdbx_description
1 polymer ?
#
loop_
_entity_poly.entity_id
_entity_poly.type
_entity_poly.pdbx_seq_one_letter_code
_entity_poly.pdbx_strand_id
1 'polypeptide(L)'
;MDYLTSVRRTFHWLADSEGYRSSLFSFNISNEAFGELPLSKEMPLLCDTIEQGLTVLDGMLSVNFVCVKEDTIVFDLWVMKEYGIEESWTKLFTMRDSRKRFQVLPIAPKYIFADGRVLLNSDKTDVLRTFKESDRRSNLIGPLTSDEDTMRWDGYTYTETLISPKDCVLAWY
;
A
#
# COMPACT_ATOMS: atom_id res chain seq x y z
N MET A 1 -5.00 -6.51 -3.68
CA MET A 1 -4.55 -5.69 -2.53
C MET A 1 -5.47 -5.79 -1.32
N ASP A 2 -4.99 -5.39 -0.15
CA ASP A 2 -5.83 -5.20 1.05
C ASP A 2 -6.64 -3.90 0.93
N TYR A 3 -7.96 -4.00 1.10
CA TYR A 3 -8.88 -2.85 1.09
C TYR A 3 -9.21 -2.35 2.51
N LEU A 4 -8.75 -3.08 3.53
CA LEU A 4 -9.05 -2.85 4.93
C LEU A 4 -7.72 -2.73 5.69
N THR A 5 -7.59 -1.69 6.50
CA THR A 5 -6.47 -1.56 7.44
C THR A 5 -6.94 -0.97 8.76
N SER A 6 -6.04 -0.80 9.73
CA SER A 6 -6.40 -0.12 10.98
C SER A 6 -5.29 0.78 11.52
N VAL A 7 -5.67 1.94 12.03
CA VAL A 7 -4.80 2.86 12.76
C VAL A 7 -5.41 3.13 14.14
N ARG A 8 -4.65 2.89 15.21
CA ARG A 8 -5.03 3.23 16.60
C ARG A 8 -6.48 2.80 16.96
N ARG A 9 -6.84 1.56 16.64
CA ARG A 9 -8.18 0.95 16.88
C ARG A 9 -9.33 1.47 16.01
N THR A 10 -9.02 2.23 14.96
CA THR A 10 -9.97 2.58 13.93
C THR A 10 -9.69 1.73 12.71
N PHE A 11 -10.70 1.01 12.22
CA PHE A 11 -10.65 0.31 10.94
C PHE A 11 -10.93 1.29 9.82
N HIS A 12 -10.32 1.07 8.66
CA HIS A 12 -10.46 1.91 7.48
C HIS A 12 -10.63 1.03 6.26
N TRP A 13 -11.54 1.41 5.37
CA TRP A 13 -11.66 0.74 4.08
C TRP A 13 -12.08 1.69 2.98
N LEU A 14 -11.68 1.34 1.76
CA LEU A 14 -12.16 2.00 0.55
C LEU A 14 -13.42 1.30 0.05
N ALA A 15 -14.40 2.08 -0.41
CA ALA A 15 -15.52 1.56 -1.16
C ALA A 15 -15.70 2.36 -2.44
N ASP A 16 -16.09 1.66 -3.50
CA ASP A 16 -16.43 2.30 -4.76
C ASP A 16 -17.78 3.00 -4.64
N SER A 17 -17.86 4.20 -5.18
CA SER A 17 -19.05 5.05 -5.23
C SER A 17 -19.43 5.33 -6.68
N GLU A 18 -20.61 5.92 -6.89
CA GLU A 18 -21.10 6.25 -8.23
C GLU A 18 -20.11 7.17 -8.97
N GLY A 19 -19.87 6.86 -10.25
CA GLY A 19 -19.00 7.65 -11.12
C GLY A 19 -17.50 7.37 -10.96
N TYR A 20 -17.12 6.15 -10.58
CA TYR A 20 -15.71 5.70 -10.46
C TYR A 20 -14.91 6.44 -9.38
N ARG A 21 -15.60 6.99 -8.39
CA ARG A 21 -14.99 7.65 -7.24
C ARG A 21 -14.85 6.67 -6.09
N SER A 22 -13.76 6.77 -5.34
CA SER A 22 -13.57 6.00 -4.11
C SER A 22 -13.94 6.86 -2.92
N SER A 23 -14.64 6.30 -1.94
CA SER A 23 -14.83 6.91 -0.62
C SER A 23 -14.01 6.14 0.42
N LEU A 24 -13.43 6.87 1.37
CA LEU A 24 -12.67 6.29 2.49
C LEU A 24 -13.49 6.35 3.76
N PHE A 25 -13.79 5.17 4.31
CA PHE A 25 -14.58 5.05 5.52
C PHE A 25 -13.72 4.64 6.69
N SER A 26 -14.23 4.95 7.88
CA SER A 26 -13.61 4.62 9.16
C SER A 26 -14.65 4.09 10.15
N PHE A 27 -14.23 3.16 10.98
CA PHE A 27 -15.02 2.65 12.11
C PHE A 27 -14.12 2.51 13.33
N ASN A 28 -14.37 3.34 14.35
CA ASN A 28 -13.64 3.29 15.61
C ASN A 28 -14.33 2.34 16.58
N ILE A 29 -13.66 1.24 16.94
CA ILE A 29 -14.25 0.22 17.82
C ILE A 29 -14.34 0.64 19.29
N SER A 30 -13.57 1.65 19.71
CA SER A 30 -13.52 2.06 21.11
C SER A 30 -14.75 2.85 21.52
N ASN A 31 -15.34 3.57 20.57
CA ASN A 31 -16.55 4.38 20.78
C ASN A 31 -17.66 4.06 19.77
N GLU A 32 -17.50 2.99 19.00
CA GLU A 32 -18.45 2.51 17.98
C GLU A 32 -18.86 3.59 16.97
N ALA A 33 -17.95 4.51 16.66
CA ALA A 33 -18.24 5.61 15.76
C ALA A 33 -17.86 5.27 14.31
N PHE A 34 -18.83 5.39 13.41
CA PHE A 34 -18.62 5.39 11.96
C PHE A 34 -18.34 6.81 11.47
N GLY A 35 -17.46 6.95 10.49
CA GLY A 35 -17.20 8.24 9.83
C GLY A 35 -16.58 8.08 8.46
N GLU A 36 -16.82 9.05 7.59
CA GLU A 36 -16.13 9.18 6.31
C GLU A 36 -14.91 10.11 6.48
N LEU A 37 -13.80 9.75 5.86
CA LEU A 37 -12.57 10.54 5.85
C LEU A 37 -12.40 11.21 4.49
N PRO A 38 -11.93 12.47 4.45
CA PRO A 38 -11.69 13.14 3.19
C PRO A 38 -10.52 12.49 2.45
N LEU A 39 -10.68 12.32 1.14
CA LEU A 39 -9.59 12.06 0.21
C LEU A 39 -9.14 13.38 -0.42
N SER A 40 -7.85 13.49 -0.79
CA SER A 40 -7.35 14.69 -1.43
C SER A 40 -7.96 14.87 -2.83
N LYS A 41 -8.34 16.11 -3.16
CA LYS A 41 -8.81 16.50 -4.49
C LYS A 41 -7.78 16.29 -5.60
N GLU A 42 -6.49 16.16 -5.25
CA GLU A 42 -5.40 15.89 -6.18
C GLU A 42 -5.24 14.41 -6.52
N MET A 43 -5.88 13.52 -5.75
CA MET A 43 -5.86 12.09 -6.05
C MET A 43 -6.62 11.84 -7.36
N PRO A 44 -6.17 10.88 -8.18
CA PRO A 44 -6.85 10.53 -9.43
C PRO A 44 -8.15 9.77 -9.15
N LEU A 45 -9.15 10.43 -8.56
CA LEU A 45 -10.48 9.90 -8.24
C LEU A 45 -11.37 9.70 -9.48
N LEU A 46 -10.85 9.98 -10.69
CA LEU A 46 -11.59 10.01 -11.96
C LEU A 46 -10.79 9.39 -13.12
N CYS A 47 -9.73 8.62 -12.84
CA CYS A 47 -8.98 7.92 -13.88
C CYS A 47 -9.56 6.52 -14.10
N ASP A 48 -9.19 5.86 -15.21
CA ASP A 48 -9.40 4.42 -15.41
C ASP A 48 -8.54 3.66 -14.39
N THR A 49 -8.97 3.72 -13.12
CA THR A 49 -8.32 3.07 -11.99
C THR A 49 -8.44 1.58 -12.19
N ILE A 50 -7.28 0.93 -12.28
CA ILE A 50 -7.16 -0.53 -12.40
C ILE A 50 -7.27 -1.16 -11.01
N GLU A 51 -6.60 -0.55 -10.02
CA GLU A 51 -6.55 -1.07 -8.66
C GLU A 51 -6.31 0.07 -7.67
N GLN A 52 -6.83 -0.09 -6.46
CA GLN A 52 -6.56 0.77 -5.32
C GLN A 52 -6.25 -0.08 -4.08
N GLY A 53 -5.44 0.45 -3.19
CA GLY A 53 -5.05 -0.23 -1.96
C GLY A 53 -5.03 0.72 -0.77
N LEU A 54 -5.23 0.14 0.41
CA LEU A 54 -5.19 0.85 1.68
C LEU A 54 -4.23 0.13 2.63
N THR A 55 -3.28 0.86 3.20
CA THR A 55 -2.28 0.31 4.11
C THR A 55 -1.83 1.35 5.13
N VAL A 56 -1.00 0.96 6.08
CA VAL A 56 -0.42 1.84 7.10
C VAL A 56 1.08 1.85 6.96
N LEU A 57 1.65 3.04 6.76
CA LEU A 57 3.09 3.25 6.63
C LEU A 57 3.55 4.18 7.74
N ASP A 58 4.45 3.70 8.60
CA ASP A 58 4.98 4.46 9.75
C ASP A 58 3.86 5.07 10.61
N GLY A 59 2.82 4.28 10.88
CA GLY A 59 1.65 4.68 11.67
C GLY A 59 0.70 5.66 10.98
N MET A 60 0.97 6.05 9.73
CA MET A 60 0.11 6.92 8.93
C MET A 60 -0.76 6.10 7.99
N LEU A 61 -2.03 6.50 7.84
CA LEU A 61 -2.92 5.91 6.86
C LEU A 61 -2.41 6.25 5.45
N SER A 62 -2.41 5.28 4.56
CA SER A 62 -1.86 5.44 3.21
C SER A 62 -2.76 4.79 2.17
N VAL A 63 -2.88 5.47 1.03
CA VAL A 63 -3.68 5.03 -0.10
C VAL A 63 -2.77 4.96 -1.32
N ASN A 64 -2.91 3.90 -2.10
CA ASN A 64 -2.26 3.80 -3.39
C ASN A 64 -3.25 3.58 -4.52
N PHE A 65 -2.92 4.10 -5.70
CA PHE A 65 -3.75 3.98 -6.89
C PHE A 65 -2.90 3.49 -8.05
N VAL A 66 -3.42 2.53 -8.81
CA VAL A 66 -2.89 2.09 -10.10
C VAL A 66 -3.89 2.53 -11.16
N CYS A 67 -3.46 3.35 -12.11
CA CYS A 67 -4.32 3.86 -13.17
C CYS A 67 -3.59 3.90 -14.52
N VAL A 68 -4.34 4.01 -15.62
CA VAL A 68 -3.77 4.22 -16.96
C VAL A 68 -3.86 5.68 -17.36
N LYS A 69 -2.72 6.29 -17.66
CA LYS A 69 -2.61 7.64 -18.23
C LYS A 69 -1.83 7.56 -19.53
N GLU A 70 -2.45 7.95 -20.65
CA GLU A 70 -1.78 8.01 -21.97
C GLU A 70 -1.02 6.71 -22.32
N ASP A 71 -1.71 5.57 -22.16
CA ASP A 71 -1.16 4.21 -22.35
C ASP A 71 0.02 3.82 -21.43
N THR A 72 0.32 4.64 -20.43
CA THR A 72 1.29 4.35 -19.38
C THR A 72 0.56 4.00 -18.09
N ILE A 73 1.02 2.95 -17.40
CA ILE A 73 0.51 2.62 -16.07
C ILE A 73 1.21 3.52 -15.06
N VAL A 74 0.41 4.09 -14.17
CA VAL A 74 0.87 5.00 -13.12
C VAL A 74 0.44 4.43 -11.78
N PHE A 75 1.42 4.24 -10.89
CA PHE A 75 1.20 3.94 -9.49
C PHE A 75 1.51 5.19 -8.66
N ASP A 76 0.53 5.70 -7.93
CA ASP A 76 0.68 6.81 -6.99
C ASP A 76 0.54 6.29 -5.56
N LEU A 77 1.44 6.70 -4.66
CA LEU A 77 1.34 6.42 -3.22
C LEU A 77 1.18 7.72 -2.43
N TRP A 78 0.19 7.75 -1.54
CA TRP A 78 -0.15 8.89 -0.70
C TRP A 78 -0.20 8.49 0.78
N VAL A 79 0.17 9.40 1.66
CA VAL A 79 0.05 9.24 3.12
C VAL A 79 -0.69 10.43 3.75
N MET A 80 -1.53 10.15 4.72
CA MET A 80 -2.22 11.16 5.53
C MET A 80 -1.34 11.49 6.73
N LYS A 81 -0.62 12.63 6.66
CA LYS A 81 0.32 13.04 7.72
C LYS A 81 -0.41 13.38 9.02
N GLU A 82 -1.58 13.99 8.92
CA GLU A 82 -2.43 14.33 10.06
C GLU A 82 -3.78 13.66 9.88
N TYR A 83 -4.10 12.74 10.79
CA TYR A 83 -5.28 11.91 10.66
C TYR A 83 -6.57 12.74 10.59
N GLY A 84 -7.37 12.52 9.54
CA GLY A 84 -8.66 13.19 9.31
C GLY A 84 -8.58 14.54 8.61
N ILE A 85 -7.38 15.06 8.31
CA ILE A 85 -7.21 16.35 7.64
C ILE A 85 -6.98 16.15 6.15
N GLU A 86 -7.85 16.70 5.30
CA GLU A 86 -7.79 16.56 3.82
C GLU A 86 -6.46 17.06 3.26
N GLU A 87 -6.02 18.24 3.73
CA GLU A 87 -4.82 18.91 3.24
C GLU A 87 -3.52 18.23 3.70
N SER A 88 -3.60 17.27 4.63
CA SER A 88 -2.43 16.54 5.13
C SER A 88 -2.02 15.37 4.23
N TRP A 89 -2.87 15.01 3.26
CA TRP A 89 -2.53 14.01 2.26
C TRP A 89 -1.33 14.48 1.45
N THR A 90 -0.23 13.76 1.61
CA THR A 90 1.03 14.03 0.91
C THR A 90 1.31 12.88 -0.04
N LYS A 91 1.52 13.19 -1.32
CA LYS A 91 2.02 12.21 -2.28
C LYS A 91 3.47 11.89 -1.95
N LEU A 92 3.79 10.62 -1.71
CA LEU A 92 5.17 10.18 -1.48
C LEU A 92 5.92 9.99 -2.79
N PHE A 93 5.31 9.34 -3.78
CA PHE A 93 5.92 9.20 -5.10
C PHE A 93 4.92 8.72 -6.15
N THR A 94 5.36 8.83 -7.40
CA THR A 94 4.72 8.28 -8.59
C THR A 94 5.67 7.33 -9.30
N MET A 95 5.26 6.08 -9.51
CA MET A 95 5.93 5.13 -10.41
C MET A 95 5.20 5.11 -11.75
N ARG A 96 5.95 5.03 -12.84
CA ARG A 96 5.42 4.88 -14.20
C ARG A 96 5.97 3.61 -14.82
N ASP A 97 5.10 2.86 -15.48
CA ASP A 97 5.45 1.65 -16.21
C ASP A 97 4.83 1.70 -17.61
N SER A 98 5.70 1.70 -18.62
CA SER A 98 5.31 1.70 -20.03
C SER A 98 5.08 0.30 -20.60
N ARG A 99 5.20 -0.75 -19.79
CA ARG A 99 4.84 -2.12 -20.17
C ARG A 99 3.32 -2.21 -20.42
N LYS A 100 2.88 -3.21 -21.18
CA LYS A 100 1.46 -3.35 -21.58
C LYS A 100 0.54 -3.45 -20.35
N ARG A 101 -0.67 -2.87 -20.43
CA ARG A 101 -1.72 -2.80 -19.39
C ARG A 101 -1.98 -4.09 -18.58
N PHE A 102 -1.72 -5.27 -19.15
CA PHE A 102 -1.95 -6.57 -18.51
C PHE A 102 -0.75 -7.13 -17.71
N GLN A 103 0.37 -6.42 -17.69
CA GLN A 103 1.58 -6.80 -16.92
C GLN A 103 1.72 -6.03 -15.62
N VAL A 104 0.77 -5.15 -15.29
CA VAL A 104 0.76 -4.48 -14.00
C VAL A 104 0.49 -5.51 -12.94
N LEU A 105 1.45 -5.64 -12.04
CA LEU A 105 1.30 -6.48 -10.88
C LEU A 105 0.61 -5.64 -9.81
N PRO A 106 -0.25 -6.24 -8.97
CA PRO A 106 -0.64 -5.61 -7.72
C PRO A 106 0.63 -5.19 -6.99
N ILE A 107 0.69 -3.93 -6.55
CA ILE A 107 1.79 -3.38 -5.77
C ILE A 107 1.24 -3.00 -4.41
N ALA A 108 1.54 -3.79 -3.39
CA ALA A 108 1.14 -3.50 -2.02
C ALA A 108 2.31 -2.84 -1.27
N PRO A 109 2.18 -1.59 -0.80
CA PRO A 109 3.14 -0.99 0.12
C PRO A 109 3.10 -1.71 1.47
N LYS A 110 4.27 -2.10 1.98
CA LYS A 110 4.40 -2.83 3.24
C LYS A 110 5.14 -2.05 4.32
N TYR A 111 6.12 -1.22 3.96
CA TYR A 111 6.93 -0.50 4.95
C TYR A 111 7.58 0.75 4.35
N ILE A 112 7.87 1.75 5.18
CA ILE A 112 8.68 2.91 4.82
C ILE A 112 9.89 3.01 5.76
N PHE A 113 11.09 3.06 5.18
CA PHE A 113 12.34 3.18 5.90
C PHE A 113 12.61 4.64 6.29
N ALA A 114 13.40 4.85 7.36
CA ALA A 114 13.78 6.17 7.84
C ALA A 114 14.49 7.04 6.78
N ASP A 115 15.13 6.43 5.78
CA ASP A 115 15.80 7.14 4.67
C ASP A 115 14.88 7.48 3.48
N GLY A 116 13.57 7.25 3.65
CA GLY A 116 12.52 7.52 2.67
C GLY A 116 12.28 6.40 1.67
N ARG A 117 13.01 5.26 1.76
CA ARG A 117 12.71 4.12 0.89
C ARG A 117 11.37 3.48 1.24
N VAL A 118 10.62 3.02 0.25
CA VAL A 118 9.37 2.26 0.47
C VAL A 118 9.50 0.83 -0.02
N LEU A 119 9.09 -0.10 0.83
CA LEU A 119 9.04 -1.53 0.60
C LEU A 119 7.72 -1.92 -0.06
N LEU A 120 7.80 -2.57 -1.22
CA LEU A 120 6.64 -2.99 -2.00
C LEU A 120 6.64 -4.52 -2.18
N ASN A 121 5.46 -5.14 -2.12
CA ASN A 121 5.20 -6.54 -2.47
C ASN A 121 4.43 -6.63 -3.79
N SER A 122 4.65 -7.69 -4.59
CA SER A 122 4.03 -7.94 -5.87
C SER A 122 3.54 -9.38 -6.07
N ASP A 123 2.26 -9.56 -6.43
CA ASP A 123 1.56 -10.86 -6.33
C ASP A 123 1.98 -11.98 -7.32
N LYS A 124 2.75 -11.69 -8.39
CA LYS A 124 3.17 -12.74 -9.36
C LYS A 124 4.60 -13.25 -9.16
N THR A 125 5.39 -12.52 -8.41
CA THR A 125 6.78 -12.83 -8.06
C THR A 125 7.00 -12.05 -6.77
N ASP A 126 7.30 -12.71 -5.65
CA ASP A 126 7.60 -12.05 -4.37
C ASP A 126 8.86 -11.18 -4.53
N VAL A 127 8.70 -10.02 -5.16
CA VAL A 127 9.78 -9.10 -5.48
C VAL A 127 9.63 -7.95 -4.53
N LEU A 128 10.44 -8.04 -3.50
CA LEU A 128 10.67 -6.96 -2.57
C LEU A 128 11.37 -5.81 -3.29
N ARG A 129 10.68 -4.69 -3.50
CA ARG A 129 11.27 -3.50 -4.14
C ARG A 129 11.41 -2.38 -3.12
N THR A 130 12.56 -1.71 -3.14
CA THR A 130 12.78 -0.46 -2.41
C THR A 130 12.83 0.71 -3.39
N PHE A 131 12.04 1.75 -3.16
CA PHE A 131 12.00 2.94 -4.01
C PHE A 131 12.28 4.22 -3.23
N LYS A 132 13.05 5.17 -3.80
CA LYS A 132 13.28 6.52 -3.27
C LYS A 132 13.02 7.58 -4.34
N GLU A 133 12.31 8.65 -4.00
CA GLU A 133 11.89 9.69 -4.96
C GLU A 133 13.05 10.36 -5.72
N SER A 134 14.21 10.54 -5.07
CA SER A 134 15.42 11.08 -5.70
C SER A 134 15.94 10.21 -6.84
N ASP A 135 15.59 8.93 -6.85
CA ASP A 135 16.07 7.94 -7.79
C ASP A 135 15.12 7.91 -8.99
N ARG A 136 15.25 8.93 -9.85
CA ARG A 136 14.53 9.02 -11.16
C ARG A 136 14.77 7.82 -12.09
N ARG A 137 15.74 6.96 -11.77
CA ARG A 137 15.91 5.63 -12.36
C ARG A 137 15.60 4.61 -11.28
N SER A 138 14.55 3.83 -11.51
CA SER A 138 14.22 2.64 -10.74
C SER A 138 15.47 1.81 -10.49
N ASN A 139 16.04 1.85 -9.28
CA ASN A 139 16.96 0.82 -8.84
C ASN A 139 16.10 -0.43 -8.59
N LEU A 140 15.90 -1.19 -9.66
CA LEU A 140 15.43 -2.57 -9.61
C LEU A 140 16.50 -3.38 -8.87
N ILE A 141 16.47 -3.38 -7.54
CA ILE A 141 17.17 -4.39 -6.78
C ILE A 141 16.27 -5.63 -6.88
N GLY A 142 16.77 -6.65 -7.60
CA GLY A 142 16.15 -7.96 -7.71
C GLY A 142 15.97 -8.62 -6.34
N PRO A 143 15.20 -9.72 -6.27
CA PRO A 143 14.68 -10.26 -5.01
C PRO A 143 15.82 -10.64 -4.05
N LEU A 144 15.57 -10.54 -2.74
CA LEU A 144 16.45 -11.11 -1.70
C LEU A 144 16.50 -12.64 -1.74
N THR A 145 15.64 -13.28 -2.53
CA THR A 145 15.72 -14.70 -2.86
C THR A 145 15.31 -14.89 -4.32
N SER A 146 16.31 -15.04 -5.20
CA SER A 146 16.09 -15.85 -6.39
C SER A 146 16.08 -17.30 -5.92
N ASP A 147 14.98 -18.00 -6.11
CA ASP A 147 15.01 -19.30 -6.76
C ASP A 147 13.60 -19.64 -7.21
N GLU A 148 13.54 -20.29 -8.37
CA GLU A 148 12.33 -20.77 -9.02
C GLU A 148 11.51 -21.64 -8.05
N ASP A 149 10.18 -21.51 -8.09
CA ASP A 149 9.18 -22.24 -7.27
C ASP A 149 9.03 -21.87 -5.78
N THR A 150 8.88 -20.58 -5.45
CA THR A 150 8.42 -20.19 -4.10
C THR A 150 6.90 -20.01 -4.04
N MET A 151 6.24 -20.94 -3.33
CA MET A 151 4.89 -20.79 -2.78
C MET A 151 4.64 -19.39 -2.21
N ARG A 152 3.40 -18.89 -2.31
CA ARG A 152 2.94 -17.66 -1.63
C ARG A 152 3.36 -17.69 -0.16
N TRP A 153 4.27 -16.81 0.23
CA TRP A 153 4.52 -16.53 1.63
C TRP A 153 3.87 -15.19 1.98
N ASP A 154 2.79 -15.23 2.76
CA ASP A 154 2.30 -14.03 3.43
C ASP A 154 3.38 -13.58 4.43
N GLY A 155 4.15 -12.57 4.05
CA GLY A 155 5.14 -11.96 4.93
C GLY A 155 4.45 -11.20 6.06
N TYR A 156 4.35 -11.81 7.23
CA TYR A 156 3.89 -11.14 8.44
C TYR A 156 5.05 -10.32 9.03
N THR A 157 4.85 -9.01 9.20
CA THR A 157 5.78 -8.20 10.00
C THR A 157 5.51 -8.50 11.47
N TYR A 158 6.40 -9.26 12.11
CA TYR A 158 6.36 -9.47 13.55
C TYR A 158 6.76 -8.18 14.26
N THR A 159 5.80 -7.57 14.96
CA THR A 159 6.09 -6.52 15.95
C THR A 159 6.49 -7.22 17.24
N GLU A 160 7.69 -6.94 17.76
CA GLU A 160 8.16 -7.49 19.04
C GLU A 160 7.11 -7.29 20.15
N THR A 161 6.40 -8.36 20.48
CA THR A 161 5.87 -8.58 21.82
C THR A 161 7.01 -9.25 22.59
N LEU A 162 7.14 -8.97 23.89
CA LEU A 162 8.29 -9.33 24.75
C LEU A 162 8.54 -10.86 24.96
N ILE A 163 8.28 -11.69 23.95
CA ILE A 163 8.45 -13.14 23.99
C ILE A 163 9.59 -13.52 23.04
N SER A 164 10.58 -14.21 23.58
CA SER A 164 11.77 -14.63 22.85
C SER A 164 11.40 -15.58 21.69
N PRO A 165 11.96 -15.43 20.48
CA PRO A 165 11.68 -16.30 19.33
C PRO A 165 12.03 -17.80 19.49
N LYS A 166 12.55 -18.21 20.65
CA LYS A 166 13.00 -19.58 20.92
C LYS A 166 11.86 -20.58 21.20
N ASP A 167 10.63 -20.08 21.37
CA ASP A 167 9.48 -20.91 21.78
C ASP A 167 8.52 -21.25 20.61
N CYS A 168 8.77 -20.75 19.39
CA CYS A 168 7.97 -21.10 18.22
C CYS A 168 8.45 -22.41 17.57
N VAL A 169 7.88 -23.54 18.01
CA VAL A 169 7.96 -24.80 17.25
C VAL A 169 6.89 -24.74 16.16
N LEU A 170 7.30 -24.52 14.91
CA LEU A 170 6.42 -24.68 13.76
C LEU A 170 6.14 -26.18 13.57
N ALA A 171 4.93 -26.60 13.90
CA ALA A 171 4.44 -27.94 13.60
C ALA A 171 3.99 -27.97 12.13
N TRP A 172 4.54 -28.92 11.37
CA TRP A 172 4.17 -29.19 9.98
C TRP A 172 3.04 -30.22 9.94
N TYR A 173 1.99 -29.94 9.20
CA TYR A 173 1.05 -30.93 8.63
C TYR A 173 0.79 -30.58 7.17
#